data_AF-A0A954UDF2-F1
#
_entry.id   AF-A0A954UDF2-F1
#
_cell.length_a   1.000
_cell.length_b   1.000
_cell.length_c   1.000
_cell.angle_alpha   90.00
_cell.angle_beta   90.00
_cell.angle_gamma   90.00
#
_symmetry.space_group_name_H-M   'P 1'
#
loop_
_entity.id
_entity.type
_entity.pdbx_description
1 polymer ?
#
loop_
_entity_poly.entity_id
_entity_poly.type
_entity_poly.pdbx_seq_one_letter_code
_entity_poly.pdbx_strand_id
1 'polypeptide(L)'
;MAKIIAFDQEAREAIRRGVSKLARAVKVTLGPKGRNVILQKSFGSPTVTKDGVTVAKEIDLEDVYENMGARMVREVASKTSDVAGDGTTTATVMAEAIFNEGLKAVVAGVNPVQMKAGIEKAVADITEKLQKMSIKVKDKS
;
A
#
# COMPACT_ATOMS: atom_id res chain seq x y z
N MET A 1 14.24 -13.68 22.07
CA MET A 1 14.86 -13.75 20.73
C MET A 1 15.73 -12.51 20.54
N ALA A 2 16.96 -12.66 20.03
CA ALA A 2 17.85 -11.52 19.80
C ALA A 2 17.31 -10.59 18.71
N LYS A 3 17.63 -9.29 18.78
CA LYS A 3 17.23 -8.32 17.75
C LYS A 3 18.17 -8.42 16.56
N ILE A 4 17.62 -8.49 15.35
CA ILE A 4 18.36 -8.43 14.10
C ILE A 4 18.43 -6.95 13.69
N ILE A 5 19.62 -6.47 13.36
CA ILE A 5 19.87 -5.07 12.98
C ILE A 5 20.42 -5.07 11.56
N ALA A 6 19.73 -4.39 10.65
CA ALA A 6 20.15 -4.20 9.27
C ALA A 6 20.19 -2.70 8.96
N PHE A 7 21.10 -2.31 8.07
CA PHE A 7 21.35 -0.91 7.74
C PHE A 7 21.27 -0.68 6.22
N ASP A 8 21.20 0.60 5.87
CA ASP A 8 21.39 1.11 4.51
C ASP A 8 20.58 0.37 3.43
N GLN A 9 21.26 -0.09 2.39
CA GLN A 9 20.63 -0.61 1.18
C GLN A 9 19.98 -1.97 1.40
N GLU A 10 20.60 -2.86 2.18
CA GLU A 10 20.07 -4.20 2.45
C GLU A 10 18.71 -4.13 3.13
N ALA A 11 18.59 -3.29 4.17
CA ALA A 11 17.33 -3.06 4.86
C ALA A 11 16.26 -2.46 3.94
N ARG A 12 16.63 -1.45 3.14
CA ARG A 12 15.70 -0.78 2.22
C ARG A 12 15.20 -1.71 1.11
N GLU A 13 16.08 -2.54 0.56
CA GLU A 13 15.73 -3.50 -0.48
C GLU A 13 14.80 -4.61 0.03
N ALA A 14 15.05 -5.12 1.24
CA ALA A 14 14.16 -6.08 1.89
C ALA A 14 12.76 -5.48 2.12
N ILE A 15 12.68 -4.27 2.69
CA ILE A 15 11.42 -3.56 2.85
C ILE A 15 10.72 -3.38 1.48
N ARG A 16 11.46 -2.98 0.44
CA ARG A 16 10.91 -2.83 -0.92
C ARG A 16 10.31 -4.13 -1.45
N ARG A 17 10.99 -5.26 -1.27
CA ARG A 17 10.45 -6.57 -1.69
C ARG A 17 9.15 -6.89 -0.95
N GLY A 18 9.10 -6.60 0.35
CA GLY A 18 7.89 -6.74 1.17
C GLY A 18 6.71 -5.91 0.66
N VAL A 19 6.94 -4.61 0.46
CA VAL A 19 5.97 -3.66 -0.12
C VAL A 19 5.43 -4.19 -1.45
N SER A 20 6.31 -4.59 -2.36
CA SER A 20 5.91 -5.08 -3.68
C SER A 20 5.21 -6.43 -3.67
N LYS A 21 5.57 -7.34 -2.75
CA LYS A 21 4.84 -8.62 -2.58
C LYS A 21 3.39 -8.36 -2.18
N LEU A 22 3.17 -7.50 -1.18
CA LEU A 22 1.80 -7.16 -0.76
C LEU A 22 1.03 -6.43 -1.85
N ALA A 23 1.62 -5.37 -2.41
CA ALA A 23 0.95 -4.57 -3.43
C ALA A 23 0.62 -5.39 -4.69
N ARG A 24 1.49 -6.34 -5.08
CA ARG A 24 1.21 -7.26 -6.19
C ARG A 24 0.01 -8.17 -5.93
N ALA A 25 -0.17 -8.65 -4.70
CA ALA A 25 -1.31 -9.49 -4.35
C ALA A 25 -2.62 -8.68 -4.31
N VAL A 26 -2.57 -7.42 -3.87
CA VAL A 26 -3.74 -6.54 -3.77
C VAL A 26 -4.13 -5.97 -5.13
N LYS A 27 -3.18 -5.50 -5.95
CA LYS A 27 -3.47 -4.78 -7.20
C LYS A 27 -4.22 -5.61 -8.25
N VAL A 28 -4.16 -6.94 -8.20
CA VAL A 28 -4.89 -7.79 -9.15
C VAL A 28 -6.40 -7.68 -8.98
N THR A 29 -6.87 -7.20 -7.83
CA THR A 29 -8.30 -7.03 -7.56
C THR A 29 -8.83 -5.65 -7.99
N LEU A 30 -7.95 -4.74 -8.45
CA LEU A 30 -8.32 -3.37 -8.77
C LEU A 30 -9.27 -3.28 -9.98
N GLY A 31 -10.35 -2.52 -9.82
CA GLY A 31 -11.25 -2.11 -10.90
C GLY A 31 -12.29 -3.18 -11.30
N PRO A 32 -13.15 -2.86 -12.30
CA PRO A 32 -14.27 -3.72 -12.69
C PRO A 32 -13.83 -5.07 -13.29
N LYS A 33 -12.61 -5.12 -13.83
CA LYS A 33 -11.98 -6.34 -14.36
C LYS A 33 -11.00 -6.98 -13.37
N GLY A 34 -11.08 -6.61 -12.09
CA GLY A 34 -10.30 -7.21 -11.02
C GLY A 34 -10.46 -8.74 -11.00
N ARG A 35 -9.33 -9.43 -10.84
CA ARG A 35 -9.25 -10.89 -10.74
C ARG A 35 -9.49 -11.32 -9.30
N ASN A 36 -9.95 -12.56 -9.15
CA ASN A 36 -10.11 -13.17 -7.85
C ASN A 36 -8.74 -13.54 -7.27
N VAL A 37 -8.62 -13.39 -5.96
CA VAL A 37 -7.54 -13.93 -5.15
C VAL A 37 -8.11 -15.10 -4.34
N ILE A 38 -7.34 -16.18 -4.28
CA ILE A 38 -7.69 -17.38 -3.52
C ILE A 38 -6.85 -17.37 -2.24
N LEU A 39 -7.52 -17.39 -1.10
CA LEU A 39 -6.93 -17.36 0.23
C LEU A 39 -7.10 -18.73 0.89
N GLN A 40 -6.00 -19.34 1.31
CA GLN A 40 -6.00 -20.62 2.01
C GLN A 40 -6.66 -20.45 3.39
N LYS A 41 -7.44 -21.44 3.81
CA LYS A 41 -7.93 -21.59 5.18
C LYS A 41 -7.35 -22.85 5.78
N SER A 42 -7.11 -22.86 7.09
CA SER A 42 -6.60 -24.05 7.80
C SER A 42 -7.59 -25.21 7.81
N PHE A 43 -8.89 -24.93 7.68
CA PHE A 43 -9.95 -25.92 7.61
C PHE A 43 -11.02 -25.48 6.59
N GLY A 44 -11.63 -26.45 5.92
CA GLY A 44 -12.72 -26.21 4.95
C GLY A 44 -12.22 -25.73 3.58
N SER A 45 -13.12 -25.07 2.83
CA SER A 45 -12.83 -24.57 1.48
C SER A 45 -12.07 -23.23 1.51
N PRO A 46 -11.23 -22.95 0.49
CA PRO A 46 -10.52 -21.69 0.39
C PRO A 46 -11.50 -20.52 0.18
N THR A 47 -11.08 -19.32 0.56
CA THR A 47 -11.87 -18.10 0.34
C THR A 47 -11.47 -17.46 -0.98
N VAL A 48 -12.45 -17.20 -1.84
CA VAL A 48 -12.25 -16.50 -3.10
C VAL A 48 -12.78 -15.08 -2.94
N THR A 49 -11.93 -14.07 -3.11
CA THR A 49 -12.30 -12.67 -2.88
C THR A 49 -11.71 -11.73 -3.94
N LYS A 50 -12.37 -10.59 -4.12
CA LYS A 50 -11.84 -9.41 -4.83
C LYS A 50 -11.62 -8.23 -3.89
N ASP A 51 -11.86 -8.40 -2.59
CA ASP A 51 -11.62 -7.34 -1.63
C ASP A 51 -10.13 -7.22 -1.30
N GLY A 52 -9.53 -6.09 -1.69
CA GLY A 52 -8.12 -5.80 -1.45
C GLY A 52 -7.77 -5.72 0.04
N VAL A 53 -8.71 -5.33 0.92
CA VAL A 53 -8.46 -5.27 2.37
C VAL A 53 -8.33 -6.66 2.95
N THR A 54 -9.24 -7.56 2.59
CA THR A 54 -9.18 -8.97 2.99
C THR A 54 -7.88 -9.59 2.49
N VAL A 55 -7.48 -9.37 1.24
CA VAL A 55 -6.22 -9.87 0.70
C VAL A 55 -5.01 -9.33 1.46
N ALA A 56 -4.98 -8.03 1.75
CA ALA A 56 -3.86 -7.41 2.48
C ALA A 56 -3.72 -7.94 3.91
N LYS A 57 -4.83 -8.32 4.56
CA LYS A 57 -4.84 -8.84 5.94
C LYS A 57 -4.21 -10.23 6.07
N GLU A 58 -4.37 -11.07 5.05
CA GLU A 58 -3.85 -12.45 5.03
C GLU A 58 -2.36 -12.52 4.66
N ILE A 59 -1.71 -11.41 4.32
CA ILE A 59 -0.31 -11.40 3.92
C ILE A 59 0.58 -11.30 5.16
N ASP A 60 1.30 -12.37 5.43
CA ASP A 60 2.37 -12.46 6.43
C ASP A 60 3.57 -13.11 5.75
N LEU A 61 4.74 -12.46 5.80
CA LEU A 61 5.95 -12.90 5.13
C LEU A 61 6.93 -13.51 6.14
N GLU A 62 7.63 -14.56 5.72
CA GLU A 62 8.62 -15.26 6.57
C GLU A 62 9.82 -14.38 6.92
N ASP A 63 10.34 -13.63 5.94
CA ASP A 63 11.41 -12.68 6.16
C ASP A 63 10.91 -11.48 6.96
N VAL A 64 11.57 -11.19 8.09
CA VAL A 64 11.13 -10.16 9.05
C VAL A 64 11.14 -8.76 8.43
N TYR A 65 12.12 -8.43 7.59
CA TYR A 65 12.26 -7.10 6.97
C TYR A 65 11.27 -6.90 5.83
N GLU A 66 11.05 -7.94 5.01
CA GLU A 66 9.99 -7.93 4.02
C GLU A 66 8.62 -7.83 4.70
N ASN A 67 8.39 -8.57 5.79
CA ASN A 67 7.14 -8.53 6.53
C ASN A 67 6.90 -7.15 7.15
N MET A 68 7.95 -6.48 7.64
CA MET A 68 7.85 -5.08 8.08
C MET A 68 7.35 -4.17 6.94
N GLY A 69 7.94 -4.28 5.74
CA GLY A 69 7.50 -3.51 4.58
C GLY A 69 6.06 -3.80 4.17
N ALA A 70 5.66 -5.07 4.16
CA ALA A 70 4.28 -5.48 3.90
C ALA A 70 3.31 -4.88 4.94
N ARG A 71 3.64 -4.97 6.23
CA ARG A 71 2.80 -4.43 7.32
C ARG A 71 2.60 -2.92 7.22
N MET A 72 3.61 -2.16 6.80
CA MET A 72 3.47 -0.71 6.58
C MET A 72 2.42 -0.40 5.51
N VAL A 73 2.40 -1.15 4.41
CA VAL A 73 1.40 -0.94 3.32
C VAL A 73 0.02 -1.44 3.74
N ARG A 74 -0.05 -2.53 4.51
CA ARG A 74 -1.30 -3.02 5.10
C ARG A 74 -1.96 -1.96 5.97
N GLU A 75 -1.17 -1.19 6.72
CA GLU A 75 -1.68 -0.09 7.54
C GLU A 75 -2.29 1.03 6.68
N VAL A 76 -1.67 1.37 5.54
CA VAL A 76 -2.22 2.32 4.57
C VAL A 76 -3.59 1.85 4.04
N ALA A 77 -3.70 0.57 3.68
CA ALA A 77 -4.95 -0.02 3.20
C ALA A 77 -6.04 -0.01 4.29
N SER A 78 -5.70 -0.41 5.52
CA SER A 78 -6.63 -0.44 6.65
C SER A 78 -7.14 0.95 6.99
N LYS A 79 -6.24 1.94 7.09
CA LYS A 79 -6.64 3.30 7.47
C LYS A 79 -7.54 3.96 6.42
N THR A 80 -7.28 3.67 5.15
CA THR A 80 -8.15 4.12 4.05
C THR A 80 -9.55 3.51 4.18
N SER A 81 -9.63 2.21 4.49
CA SER A 81 -10.92 1.54 4.76
C SER A 81 -11.68 2.18 5.92
N ASP A 82 -10.99 2.51 7.01
CA ASP A 82 -11.63 3.07 8.21
C ASP A 82 -12.22 4.47 7.96
N VAL A 83 -11.57 5.26 7.10
CA VAL A 83 -11.98 6.65 6.81
C VAL A 83 -13.03 6.73 5.70
N ALA A 84 -12.85 5.95 4.63
CA ALA A 84 -13.64 6.07 3.41
C ALA A 84 -14.54 4.87 3.10
N GLY A 85 -14.27 3.69 3.68
CA GLY A 85 -14.97 2.44 3.37
C GLY A 85 -14.65 1.83 2.01
N ASP A 86 -13.86 2.50 1.16
CA ASP A 86 -13.43 2.07 -0.17
C ASP A 86 -12.06 2.70 -0.52
N GLY A 87 -11.48 2.33 -1.66
CA GLY A 87 -10.25 2.93 -2.20
C GLY A 87 -8.96 2.29 -1.67
N THR A 88 -9.06 1.22 -0.90
CA THR A 88 -7.90 0.56 -0.25
C THR A 88 -6.91 -0.03 -1.25
N THR A 89 -7.40 -0.60 -2.34
CA THR A 89 -6.58 -1.10 -3.44
C THR A 89 -5.86 0.05 -4.14
N THR A 90 -6.56 1.17 -4.38
CA THR A 90 -5.96 2.38 -4.97
C THR A 90 -4.87 2.95 -4.06
N ALA A 91 -5.14 3.07 -2.76
CA ALA A 91 -4.17 3.52 -1.76
C ALA A 91 -2.91 2.63 -1.74
N THR A 92 -3.09 1.31 -1.80
CA THR A 92 -2.00 0.34 -1.84
C THR A 92 -1.12 0.52 -3.08
N VAL A 93 -1.72 0.71 -4.26
CA VAL A 93 -1.00 0.93 -5.51
C VAL A 93 -0.24 2.25 -5.50
N MET A 94 -0.84 3.32 -4.97
CA MET A 94 -0.15 4.61 -4.81
C MET A 94 1.03 4.50 -3.83
N ALA A 95 0.85 3.80 -2.70
CA ALA A 95 1.91 3.59 -1.72
C ALA A 95 3.10 2.83 -2.33
N GLU A 96 2.86 1.76 -3.10
CA GLU A 96 3.92 1.04 -3.82
C GLU A 96 4.66 1.96 -4.80
N ALA A 97 3.93 2.74 -5.60
CA ALA A 97 4.52 3.62 -6.60
C ALA A 97 5.40 4.72 -5.97
N ILE A 98 4.87 5.43 -4.96
CA ILE A 98 5.59 6.49 -4.26
C ILE A 98 6.81 5.93 -3.54
N PHE A 99 6.69 4.76 -2.89
CA PHE A 99 7.80 4.14 -2.18
C PHE A 99 8.93 3.74 -3.15
N ASN A 100 8.59 3.12 -4.28
CA ASN A 100 9.58 2.68 -5.26
C ASN A 100 10.33 3.85 -5.91
N GLU A 101 9.62 4.90 -6.34
CA GLU A 101 10.27 6.08 -6.94
C GLU A 101 11.05 6.90 -5.90
N GLY A 102 10.51 7.04 -4.68
CA GLY A 102 11.20 7.69 -3.58
C GLY A 102 12.50 6.97 -3.20
N LEU A 103 12.48 5.64 -3.15
CA LEU A 103 13.68 4.85 -2.87
C LEU A 103 14.75 5.01 -3.95
N LYS A 104 14.36 5.02 -5.24
CA LYS A 104 15.30 5.31 -6.35
C LYS A 104 15.95 6.69 -6.20
N ALA A 105 15.16 7.71 -5.88
CA ALA A 105 15.66 9.06 -5.67
C ALA A 105 16.65 9.13 -4.50
N VAL A 106 16.34 8.46 -3.38
CA VAL A 106 17.25 8.40 -2.21
C VAL A 106 18.56 7.70 -2.55
N VAL A 107 18.51 6.60 -3.31
CA VAL A 107 19.72 5.91 -3.79
C VAL A 107 20.55 6.82 -4.71
N ALA A 108 19.90 7.68 -5.49
CA ALA A 108 20.57 8.70 -6.32
C ALA A 108 21.11 9.91 -5.51
N GLY A 109 21.01 9.89 -4.17
CA GLY A 109 21.55 10.93 -3.29
C GLY A 109 20.58 12.07 -2.96
N VAL A 110 19.30 11.96 -3.33
CA VAL A 110 18.28 12.96 -2.96
C VAL A 110 18.03 12.93 -1.45
N ASN A 111 17.96 14.11 -0.84
CA ASN A 111 17.65 14.24 0.58
C ASN A 111 16.21 13.78 0.89
N PRO A 112 16.00 12.72 1.70
CA PRO A 112 14.68 12.15 1.94
C PRO A 112 13.75 13.12 2.71
N VAL A 113 14.29 13.99 3.55
CA VAL A 113 13.49 14.97 4.32
C VAL A 113 12.91 16.04 3.40
N GLN A 114 13.72 16.56 2.48
CA GLN A 114 13.26 17.52 1.49
C GLN A 114 12.28 16.89 0.49
N MET A 115 12.56 15.66 0.06
CA MET A 115 11.66 14.90 -0.81
C MET A 115 10.29 14.70 -0.15
N LYS A 116 10.26 14.31 1.13
CA LYS A 116 9.01 14.18 1.90
C LYS A 116 8.23 15.50 1.94
N ALA A 117 8.91 16.61 2.25
CA ALA A 117 8.26 17.93 2.25
C ALA A 117 7.71 18.31 0.88
N GLY A 118 8.38 17.93 -0.21
CA GLY A 118 7.88 18.09 -1.58
C GLY A 118 6.63 17.26 -1.87
N ILE A 119 6.61 15.99 -1.44
CA ILE A 119 5.45 15.09 -1.57
C ILE A 119 4.25 15.66 -0.80
N GLU A 120 4.45 16.13 0.45
CA GLU A 120 3.38 16.72 1.26
C GLU A 120 2.75 17.94 0.58
N LYS A 121 3.58 18.82 -0.01
CA LYS A 121 3.09 19.97 -0.79
C LYS A 121 2.28 19.54 -2.02
N ALA A 122 2.76 18.54 -2.77
CA ALA A 122 2.06 18.04 -3.94
C ALA A 122 0.70 17.40 -3.57
N VAL A 123 0.65 16.65 -2.47
CA VAL A 123 -0.59 16.07 -1.95
C VAL A 123 -1.59 17.17 -1.56
N ALA A 124 -1.13 18.24 -0.89
CA ALA A 124 -1.99 19.37 -0.54
C ALA A 124 -2.59 20.06 -1.77
N ASP A 125 -1.78 20.37 -2.79
CA ASP A 125 -2.27 20.99 -4.03
C ASP A 125 -3.25 20.09 -4.80
N ILE A 126 -2.95 18.78 -4.92
CA ILE A 126 -3.83 17.83 -5.60
C ILE A 126 -5.16 17.68 -4.86
N THR A 127 -5.13 17.57 -3.53
CA THR A 127 -6.37 17.43 -2.73
C THR A 127 -7.25 18.67 -2.82
N GLU A 128 -6.68 19.87 -2.84
CA GLU A 128 -7.41 21.12 -3.07
C GLU A 128 -8.08 21.11 -4.46
N LYS A 129 -7.36 20.70 -5.50
CA LYS A 129 -7.91 20.58 -6.86
C LYS A 129 -9.04 19.56 -6.95
N LEU A 130 -8.88 18.39 -6.33
CA LEU A 130 -9.92 17.37 -6.28
C LEU A 130 -11.20 17.88 -5.59
N GLN A 131 -11.06 18.65 -4.50
CA GLN A 131 -12.21 19.27 -3.85
C GLN A 131 -12.92 20.27 -4.77
N LYS A 132 -12.17 21.09 -5.52
CA LYS A 132 -12.75 22.04 -6.50
C LYS A 132 -13.45 21.33 -7.66
N MET A 133 -12.97 20.17 -8.08
CA MET A 133 -13.58 19.35 -9.13
C MET A 133 -14.77 18.52 -8.63
N SER A 134 -14.95 18.39 -7.32
CA SER A 134 -15.99 17.56 -6.73
C SER A 134 -17.38 18.11 -7.05
N ILE A 135 -18.26 17.24 -7.54
CA ILE A 135 -19.66 17.57 -7.82
C ILE A 135 -20.50 17.11 -6.63
N LYS A 136 -21.28 18.01 -6.05
CA LYS A 136 -22.21 17.65 -4.96
C LYS A 136 -23.31 16.74 -5.52
N VAL A 137 -23.43 15.55 -4.95
CA VAL A 137 -24.55 14.65 -5.21
C VAL A 137 -25.78 15.21 -4.50
N LYS A 138 -26.79 15.62 -5.27
CA LYS A 138 -28.11 15.96 -4.77
C LYS A 138 -28.97 14.70 -4.90
N ASP A 139 -29.53 14.25 -3.77
CA ASP A 139 -30.38 13.08 -3.56
C ASP A 139 -29.68 11.76 -3.14
N LYS A 140 -30.19 11.23 -2.02
CA LYS A 140 -30.09 9.84 -1.60
C LYS A 140 -31.38 9.17 -2.03
N SER A 141 -31.31 8.20 -2.94
CA SER A 141 -32.32 7.14 -3.00
C SER A 141 -32.03 6.12 -1.90
#